data_AF-A0A0N0JY45-F1
#
_entry.id   AF-A0A0N0JY45-F1
#
_cell.length_a   1.000
_cell.length_b   1.000
_cell.length_c   1.000
_cell.angle_alpha   90.00
_cell.angle_beta   90.00
_cell.angle_gamma   90.00
#
_symmetry.space_group_name_H-M   'P 1'
#
loop_
_entity.id
_entity.type
_entity.pdbx_description
1 polymer ?
#
loop_
_entity_poly.entity_id
_entity_poly.type
_entity_poly.pdbx_seq_one_letter_code
_entity_poly.pdbx_strand_id
1 'polypeptide(L)'
;MRAVIDLPPPDVAALDALAQRNRRSRAAELRVAIRTHLEKADVVPEGAPDDASGDKDWIKRGAGYWAQREDIGDGLAYQRAIREDREFG
;
A
#
# COMPACT_ATOMS: atom_id res chain seq x y z
N MET A 1 19.80 -8.13 -1.65
CA MET A 1 20.91 -7.24 -1.21
C MET A 1 21.06 -7.35 0.31
N ARG A 2 22.27 -7.20 0.86
CA ARG A 2 22.55 -7.19 2.32
C ARG A 2 23.22 -5.87 2.68
N ALA A 3 22.88 -5.29 3.82
CA ALA A 3 23.46 -4.06 4.35
C ALA A 3 24.02 -4.31 5.76
N VAL A 4 25.05 -3.57 6.14
CA VAL A 4 25.62 -3.52 7.50
C VAL A 4 25.29 -2.15 8.07
N ILE A 5 24.82 -2.11 9.31
CA ILE A 5 24.39 -0.89 9.99
C ILE A 5 24.94 -0.88 11.41
N ASP A 6 25.38 0.29 11.87
CA ASP A 6 25.81 0.51 13.24
C ASP A 6 24.61 0.94 14.07
N LEU A 7 24.23 0.10 15.05
CA LEU A 7 23.20 0.41 16.03
C LEU A 7 23.81 0.41 17.44
N PRO A 8 23.50 1.41 18.28
CA PRO A 8 23.96 1.39 19.66
C PRO A 8 23.29 0.22 20.42
N PRO A 9 23.94 -0.33 21.46
CA PRO A 9 23.40 -1.46 22.23
C PRO A 9 21.94 -1.32 22.73
N PRO A 10 21.47 -0.16 23.24
CA PRO A 10 20.08 -0.02 23.67
C PRO A 10 19.07 -0.22 22.53
N ASP A 11 19.40 0.24 21.32
CA ASP A 11 18.51 0.12 20.16
C ASP A 11 18.41 -1.33 19.69
N VAL A 12 19.52 -2.09 19.77
CA VAL A 12 19.51 -3.54 19.49
C VAL A 12 18.60 -4.27 20.47
N ALA A 13 18.70 -3.95 21.77
CA ALA A 13 17.85 -4.57 22.79
C ALA A 13 16.37 -4.24 22.58
N ALA A 14 16.06 -2.99 22.22
CA ALA A 14 14.69 -2.57 21.89
C ALA A 14 14.15 -3.29 20.64
N LEU A 15 14.99 -3.45 19.60
CA LEU A 15 14.63 -4.17 18.38
C LEU A 15 14.38 -5.66 18.66
N ASP A 16 15.20 -6.29 19.50
CA ASP A 16 15.00 -7.70 19.90
C ASP A 16 13.70 -7.87 20.70
N ALA A 17 13.40 -6.97 21.63
CA ALA A 17 12.15 -6.99 22.38
C ALA A 17 10.92 -6.81 21.46
N LEU A 18 11.00 -5.89 20.49
CA LEU A 18 9.94 -5.67 19.50
C LEU A 18 9.72 -6.91 18.62
N ALA A 19 10.80 -7.50 18.12
CA ALA A 19 10.76 -8.71 17.31
C ALA A 19 10.15 -9.89 18.07
N GLN A 20 10.51 -10.09 19.33
CA GLN A 20 9.92 -11.11 20.20
C GLN A 20 8.43 -10.86 20.43
N ARG A 21 8.04 -9.63 20.76
CA ARG A 21 6.65 -9.24 20.97
C ARG A 21 5.78 -9.53 19.74
N ASN A 22 6.27 -9.21 18.55
CA ASN A 22 5.55 -9.38 17.30
C ASN A 22 5.70 -10.78 16.68
N ARG A 23 6.50 -11.66 17.31
CA ARG A 23 6.87 -13.00 16.80
C ARG A 23 7.41 -12.97 15.36
N ARG A 24 8.25 -11.97 15.08
CA ARG A 24 8.86 -11.74 13.76
C ARG A 24 10.37 -11.72 13.88
N SER A 25 11.07 -11.86 12.75
CA SER A 25 12.52 -11.67 12.74
C SER A 25 12.87 -10.18 12.81
N ARG A 26 14.03 -9.85 13.39
CA ARG A 26 14.57 -8.48 13.39
C ARG A 26 14.56 -7.82 12.02
N ALA A 27 14.93 -8.57 10.98
CA ALA A 27 14.94 -8.08 9.61
C ALA A 27 13.53 -7.74 9.10
N ALA A 28 12.50 -8.48 9.52
CA ALA A 28 11.12 -8.15 9.19
C ALA A 28 10.68 -6.86 9.88
N GLU A 29 11.01 -6.67 11.16
CA GLU A 29 10.73 -5.41 11.89
C GLU A 29 11.45 -4.22 11.27
N LEU A 30 12.74 -4.38 10.92
CA LEU A 30 13.51 -3.33 10.23
C LEU A 30 12.88 -2.94 8.89
N ARG A 31 12.39 -3.90 8.10
CA ARG A 31 11.70 -3.59 6.83
C ARG A 31 10.43 -2.77 7.05
N VAL A 32 9.65 -3.08 8.08
CA VAL A 32 8.45 -2.31 8.44
C VAL A 32 8.85 -0.91 8.89
N ALA A 33 9.83 -0.80 9.80
CA ALA A 33 10.31 0.48 10.31
C ALA A 33 10.82 1.39 9.19
N ILE A 34 11.61 0.87 8.25
CA ILE A 34 12.11 1.62 7.09
C ILE A 34 10.94 2.10 6.23
N ARG A 35 9.99 1.23 5.91
CA ARG A 35 8.82 1.60 5.10
C ARG A 35 8.01 2.73 5.76
N THR A 36 7.68 2.57 7.03
CA THR A 36 6.93 3.58 7.77
C THR A 36 7.71 4.88 7.92
N HIS A 37 9.04 4.83 8.03
CA HIS A 37 9.87 6.02 8.07
C HIS A 37 9.87 6.76 6.73
N LEU A 38 10.01 6.05 5.61
CA LEU A 38 9.94 6.61 4.26
C LEU A 38 8.58 7.23 3.95
N GLU A 39 7.49 6.55 4.33
CA GLU A 39 6.12 7.09 4.21
C GLU A 39 5.96 8.40 5.00
N LYS A 40 6.54 8.49 6.20
CA LYS A 40 6.51 9.72 7.02
C LYS A 40 7.40 10.83 6.46
N ALA A 41 8.49 10.46 5.81
CA ALA A 41 9.45 11.39 5.22
C ALA A 41 9.04 11.84 3.80
N ASP A 42 7.97 11.27 3.23
CA ASP A 42 7.53 11.48 1.85
C ASP A 42 8.63 11.17 0.82
N VAL A 43 9.44 10.14 1.10
CA VAL A 43 10.55 9.71 0.24
C VAL A 43 10.19 8.39 -0.43
N VAL A 44 10.15 8.38 -1.77
CA VAL A 44 9.98 7.17 -2.58
C VAL A 44 11.34 6.76 -3.16
N PRO A 45 11.94 5.65 -2.72
CA PRO A 45 13.23 5.22 -3.25
C PRO A 45 13.11 4.71 -4.68
N GLU A 46 14.10 5.02 -5.50
CA GLU A 46 14.19 4.58 -6.89
C GLU A 46 14.27 3.03 -6.97
N GLY A 47 13.36 2.42 -7.73
CA GLY A 47 13.26 0.96 -7.85
C GLY A 47 12.51 0.24 -6.73
N ALA A 48 11.79 0.97 -5.87
CA ALA A 48 10.81 0.37 -4.97
C ALA A 48 9.73 -0.39 -5.77
N PRO A 49 9.26 -1.57 -5.29
CA PRO A 49 8.12 -2.23 -5.91
C PRO A 49 6.89 -1.32 -5.81
N ASP A 50 6.00 -1.40 -6.80
CA ASP A 50 4.87 -0.48 -7.00
C ASP A 50 3.94 -0.35 -5.77
N ASP A 51 3.98 -1.33 -4.85
CA ASP A 51 3.21 -1.42 -3.61
C ASP A 51 3.91 -0.82 -2.37
N ALA A 52 5.22 -0.55 -2.43
CA ALA A 52 6.00 0.01 -1.32
C ALA A 52 6.04 1.54 -1.32
N SER A 53 5.55 2.14 -2.39
CA SER A 53 5.37 3.57 -2.51
C SER A 53 4.10 3.98 -1.77
N GLY A 54 4.25 4.66 -0.63
CA GLY A 54 3.15 5.38 0.03
C GLY A 54 2.53 6.50 -0.83
N ASP A 55 3.01 6.64 -2.08
CA ASP A 55 2.48 7.49 -3.12
C ASP A 55 1.00 7.18 -3.39
N LYS A 56 0.14 7.92 -2.70
CA LYS A 56 -1.29 7.98 -3.00
C LYS A 56 -1.54 8.51 -4.42
N ASP A 57 -0.53 8.92 -5.19
CA ASP A 57 -0.74 9.28 -6.59
C ASP A 57 -1.10 8.09 -7.45
N TRP A 58 -0.96 6.82 -7.05
CA TRP A 58 -1.56 5.74 -7.85
C TRP A 58 -3.10 5.88 -7.93
N ILE A 59 -3.74 6.40 -6.89
CA ILE A 59 -5.19 6.71 -6.88
C ILE A 59 -5.48 7.90 -7.79
N LYS A 60 -4.65 8.95 -7.74
CA LYS A 60 -4.80 10.12 -8.61
C LYS A 60 -4.53 9.81 -10.09
N ARG A 61 -3.52 8.97 -10.37
CA ARG A 61 -3.23 8.44 -11.71
C ARG A 61 -4.38 7.56 -12.18
N GLY A 62 -4.97 6.76 -11.28
CA GLY A 62 -6.17 5.95 -11.48
C GLY A 62 -7.41 6.74 -11.90
N ALA A 63 -7.55 7.98 -11.40
CA ALA A 63 -8.71 8.83 -11.63
C ALA A 63 -8.77 9.28 -13.09
N GLY A 64 -9.68 8.66 -13.86
CA GLY A 64 -9.95 9.03 -15.25
C GLY A 64 -9.50 7.99 -16.28
N TYR A 65 -8.73 6.97 -15.93
CA TYR A 65 -8.35 5.89 -16.87
C TYR A 65 -9.56 5.16 -17.47
N TRP A 66 -10.67 5.13 -16.75
CA TRP A 66 -11.90 4.49 -17.17
C TRP A 66 -12.97 5.51 -17.65
N ALA A 67 -12.68 6.81 -17.61
CA ALA A 67 -13.67 7.85 -17.92
C ALA A 67 -13.98 7.98 -19.43
N GLN A 68 -13.06 7.53 -20.29
CA GLN A 68 -13.22 7.57 -21.76
C GLN A 68 -13.44 6.18 -22.36
N ARG A 69 -13.61 5.15 -21.53
CA ARG A 69 -13.87 3.79 -22.01
C ARG A 69 -15.35 3.61 -22.30
N GLU A 70 -15.71 3.66 -23.58
CA GLU A 70 -17.07 3.43 -24.08
C GLU A 70 -17.43 1.93 -24.16
N ASP A 71 -16.45 1.04 -24.00
CA ASP A 71 -16.63 -0.42 -24.09
C ASP A 71 -17.10 -1.05 -22.77
N ILE A 72 -17.04 -0.30 -21.67
CA ILE A 72 -17.55 -0.70 -20.36
C ILE A 72 -18.85 0.05 -20.15
N GLY A 73 -19.97 -0.67 -20.29
CA GLY A 73 -21.29 -0.09 -20.10
C GLY A 73 -21.41 0.63 -18.75
N ASP A 74 -22.12 1.76 -18.74
CA ASP A 74 -22.37 2.54 -17.53
C ASP A 74 -22.96 1.62 -16.45
N GLY A 75 -22.16 1.33 -15.42
CA GLY A 75 -22.54 0.43 -14.33
C GLY A 75 -23.78 0.91 -13.58
N LEU A 76 -24.06 2.22 -13.58
CA LEU A 76 -25.26 2.80 -12.99
C LEU A 76 -26.49 2.57 -13.87
N ALA A 77 -26.35 2.70 -15.20
CA ALA A 77 -27.41 2.35 -16.14
C ALA A 77 -27.76 0.85 -16.06
N TYR A 78 -26.75 -0.02 -15.95
CA TYR A 78 -26.96 -1.46 -15.76
C TYR A 78 -27.67 -1.79 -14.43
N GLN A 79 -27.25 -1.16 -13.32
CA GLN A 79 -27.90 -1.36 -12.02
C GLN A 79 -29.33 -0.82 -11.99
N ARG A 80 -29.61 0.30 -12.67
CA ARG A 80 -30.96 0.86 -12.82
C ARG A 80 -31.85 -0.05 -13.66
N ALA A 81 -31.34 -0.54 -14.79
CA ALA A 81 -32.07 -1.46 -15.65
C ALA A 81 -32.51 -2.73 -14.88
N ILE A 82 -31.62 -3.35 -14.09
CA ILE A 82 -31.96 -4.52 -13.26
C ILE A 82 -33.00 -4.18 -12.18
N ARG A 83 -32.98 -2.95 -11.64
CA ARG A 83 -33.90 -2.52 -10.59
C ARG A 83 -35.30 -2.25 -11.14
N GLU A 84 -35.40 -1.63 -12.31
CA GLU A 84 -36.66 -1.38 -13.00
C GLU A 84 -37.29 -2.68 -13.52
N ASP A 85 -36.49 -3.64 -13.98
CA ASP A 85 -36.96 -4.98 -14.41
C ASP A 85 -37.58 -5.80 -13.26
N ARG A 86 -37.26 -5.47 -12.00
CA ARG A 86 -37.87 -6.11 -10.81
C ARG A 86 -39.19 -5.50 -10.36
N GLU A 87 -39.58 -4.32 -10.86
CA GLU A 87 -40.86 -3.69 -10.49
C GLU A 87 -42.00 -4.03 -11.46
N PHE A 88 -41.72 -4.68 -12.59
CA PHE A 88 -42.70 -5.17 -13.57
C PHE A 88 -42.77 -6.71 -13.67
N GLY A 89 -42.76 -7.39 -12.51
CA GLY A 89 -43.03 -8.82 -12.37
C GLY A 89 -44.25 -9.09 -11.51
#